data_AF-A0A3A0EGP3-F1
#
_entry.id   AF-A0A3A0EGP3-F1
#
_cell.length_a   1.000
_cell.length_b   1.000
_cell.length_c   1.000
_cell.angle_alpha   90.00
_cell.angle_beta   90.00
_cell.angle_gamma   90.00
#
_symmetry.space_group_name_H-M   'P 1'
#
loop_
_entity.id
_entity.type
_entity.pdbx_description
1 polymer ?
#
loop_
_entity_poly.entity_id
_entity_poly.type
_entity_poly.pdbx_seq_one_letter_code
_entity_poly.pdbx_strand_id
1 'polypeptide(L)'
;RVWDGRLRIAPQERAAGPFAIGPLGAARAKEAAPEAADAPASLVRAALAVEPALFEAGELVGPAAGTAAAARGVTAVPVVAPFCRFLPGFDLALAAALGRLVGAPALPAPPWKHHIIAAQA
;
A
#
# COMPACT_ATOMS: atom_id res chain seq x y z
N ARG A 1 -1.48 -3.77 -16.52
CA ARG A 1 -0.65 -4.96 -16.21
C ARG A 1 -0.05 -4.75 -14.82
N VAL A 2 0.10 -5.82 -14.05
CA VAL A 2 -0.18 -5.92 -12.60
C VAL A 2 0.67 -5.00 -11.72
N TRP A 3 0.04 -3.94 -11.20
CA TRP A 3 0.36 -3.36 -9.90
C TRP A 3 -0.67 -3.93 -8.94
N ASP A 4 -0.28 -4.33 -7.73
CA ASP A 4 -1.28 -4.59 -6.71
C ASP A 4 -1.09 -3.75 -5.45
N GLY A 5 -0.39 -2.61 -5.53
CA GLY A 5 -0.20 -1.60 -4.46
C GLY A 5 -1.49 -0.94 -3.94
N ARG A 6 -2.58 -1.67 -4.04
CA ARG A 6 -3.71 -1.70 -3.13
C ARG A 6 -3.25 -1.47 -1.71
N LEU A 7 -3.95 -0.52 -1.11
CA LEU A 7 -3.85 -0.21 0.29
C LEU A 7 -5.17 -0.60 0.95
N ARG A 8 -5.11 -1.16 2.14
CA ARG A 8 -6.24 -1.19 3.06
C ARG A 8 -6.24 0.13 3.81
N ILE A 9 -7.19 1.00 3.47
CA ILE A 9 -7.32 2.34 4.05
C ILE A 9 -8.46 2.34 5.04
N ALA A 10 -8.21 2.82 6.25
CA ALA A 10 -9.21 2.92 7.30
C ALA A 10 -8.97 4.14 8.20
N PRO A 11 -10.04 4.82 8.65
CA PRO A 11 -9.95 5.79 9.73
C PRO A 11 -9.57 5.09 11.04
N GLN A 12 -8.74 5.74 11.84
CA GLN A 12 -8.54 5.42 13.25
C GLN A 12 -9.66 6.05 14.08
N GLU A 13 -9.87 5.55 15.30
CA GLU A 13 -10.89 6.06 16.22
C GLU A 13 -10.79 7.57 16.48
N ARG A 14 -9.60 8.16 16.28
CA ARG A 14 -9.31 9.59 16.48
C ARG A 14 -9.24 10.41 15.19
N ALA A 15 -9.79 9.91 14.08
CA ALA A 15 -9.76 10.63 12.81
C ALA A 15 -10.35 12.05 12.94
N ALA A 16 -9.67 13.04 12.36
CA ALA A 16 -9.94 14.46 12.60
C ALA A 16 -11.21 15.01 11.92
N GLY A 17 -11.91 14.20 11.13
CA GLY A 17 -13.10 14.61 10.39
C GLY A 17 -13.32 13.80 9.10
N PRO A 18 -14.28 14.22 8.26
CA PRO A 18 -14.51 13.58 6.97
C PRO A 18 -13.34 13.83 6.02
N PHE A 19 -12.95 12.78 5.29
CA PHE A 19 -11.92 12.85 4.27
C PHE A 19 -12.35 12.07 3.03
N ALA A 20 -11.70 12.33 1.92
CA ALA A 20 -11.83 11.57 0.69
C ALA A 20 -10.50 10.91 0.32
N ILE A 21 -10.59 9.76 -0.35
CA ILE A 21 -9.46 9.10 -0.99
C ILE A 21 -9.63 9.23 -2.50
N GLY A 22 -8.58 9.70 -3.17
CA GLY A 22 -8.55 9.84 -4.62
C GLY A 22 -7.14 9.63 -5.18
N PRO A 23 -6.96 9.61 -6.51
CA PRO A 23 -5.63 9.55 -7.10
C PRO A 23 -4.87 10.87 -6.83
N LEU A 24 -3.56 10.79 -6.62
CA LEU A 24 -2.70 11.97 -6.48
C LEU A 24 -2.76 12.91 -7.70
N GLY A 25 -2.91 12.32 -8.89
CA GLY A 25 -3.04 13.05 -10.15
C GLY A 25 -1.72 13.47 -10.78
N ALA A 26 -1.75 13.73 -12.09
CA ALA A 26 -0.55 13.94 -12.90
C ALA A 26 0.27 15.19 -12.51
N ALA A 27 -0.39 16.28 -12.11
CA ALA A 27 0.28 17.52 -11.74
C ALA A 27 1.16 17.32 -10.50
N ARG A 28 0.57 16.77 -9.43
CA ARG A 28 1.26 16.53 -8.16
C ARG A 28 2.25 15.38 -8.24
N ALA A 29 1.99 14.37 -9.08
CA ALA A 29 2.95 13.32 -9.37
C ALA A 29 4.24 13.84 -10.03
N LYS A 30 4.14 14.88 -10.87
CA LYS A 30 5.32 15.53 -11.47
C LYS A 30 6.18 16.22 -10.42
N GLU A 31 5.56 16.86 -9.44
CA GLU A 31 6.24 17.55 -8.33
C GLU A 31 6.85 16.56 -7.33
N ALA A 32 6.18 15.44 -7.08
CA ALA A 32 6.60 14.43 -6.11
C ALA A 32 7.62 13.41 -6.64
N ALA A 33 7.85 13.36 -7.97
CA ALA A 33 8.77 12.39 -8.56
C ALA A 33 10.21 12.69 -8.14
N PRO A 34 10.92 11.74 -7.50
CA PRO A 34 12.31 11.93 -7.13
C PRO A 34 13.19 12.07 -8.38
N GLU A 35 14.20 12.94 -8.30
CA GLU A 35 15.14 13.17 -9.41
C GLU A 35 16.03 11.95 -9.71
N ALA A 36 16.33 11.13 -8.70
CA ALA A 36 17.24 9.99 -8.77
C ALA A 36 16.54 8.63 -8.58
N ALA A 37 15.43 8.40 -9.30
CA ALA A 37 14.81 7.08 -9.35
C ALA A 37 15.62 6.13 -10.25
N ASP A 38 15.71 4.85 -9.86
CA ASP A 38 16.27 3.77 -10.69
C ASP A 38 15.33 3.33 -11.85
N ALA A 39 14.46 4.26 -12.28
CA ALA A 39 13.47 4.05 -13.32
C ALA A 39 13.24 5.35 -14.10
N PRO A 40 12.84 5.27 -15.38
CA PRO A 40 12.50 6.46 -16.18
C PRO A 40 11.48 7.36 -15.49
N ALA A 41 11.76 8.66 -15.43
CA ALA A 41 10.93 9.63 -14.72
C ALA A 41 9.46 9.67 -15.22
N SER A 42 9.22 9.35 -16.49
CA SER A 42 7.86 9.21 -17.04
C SER A 42 7.08 8.07 -16.39
N LEU A 43 7.72 6.93 -16.12
CA LEU A 43 7.11 5.79 -15.45
C LEU A 43 6.86 6.09 -13.98
N VAL A 44 7.83 6.72 -13.31
CA VAL A 44 7.68 7.14 -11.91
C VAL A 44 6.49 8.09 -11.76
N ARG A 45 6.38 9.11 -12.62
CA ARG A 45 5.22 10.03 -12.60
C ARG A 45 3.91 9.33 -12.92
N ALA A 46 3.89 8.40 -13.87
CA ALA A 46 2.68 7.66 -14.22
C ALA A 46 2.20 6.78 -13.04
N ALA A 47 3.12 6.13 -12.33
CA ALA A 47 2.82 5.37 -11.12
C ALA A 47 2.30 6.30 -10.01
N LEU A 48 3.04 7.37 -9.69
CA LEU A 48 2.64 8.35 -8.68
C LEU A 48 1.28 8.99 -8.96
N ALA A 49 0.93 9.24 -10.22
CA ALA A 49 -0.34 9.87 -10.59
C ALA A 49 -1.57 9.04 -10.18
N VAL A 50 -1.42 7.72 -10.03
CA VAL A 50 -2.49 6.81 -9.61
C VAL A 50 -2.37 6.36 -8.16
N GLU A 51 -1.34 6.80 -7.44
CA GLU A 51 -1.18 6.49 -6.02
C GLU A 51 -2.35 7.08 -5.21
N PRO A 52 -2.89 6.33 -4.23
CA PRO A 52 -3.93 6.85 -3.35
C PRO A 52 -3.41 8.03 -2.53
N ALA A 53 -4.20 9.09 -2.49
CA ALA A 53 -3.96 10.31 -1.74
C ALA A 53 -5.16 10.68 -0.87
N LEU A 54 -4.88 11.34 0.25
CA LEU A 54 -5.87 11.84 1.20
C LEU A 54 -6.23 13.29 0.85
N PHE A 55 -7.53 13.58 0.85
CA PHE A 55 -8.07 14.91 0.64
C PHE A 55 -8.98 15.32 1.78
N GLU A 56 -8.86 16.57 2.22
CA GLU A 56 -9.72 17.20 3.22
C GLU A 56 -10.36 18.45 2.59
N ALA A 57 -11.69 18.52 2.61
CA ALA A 57 -12.45 19.61 1.98
C ALA A 57 -12.06 19.92 0.51
N GLY A 58 -11.58 18.90 -0.23
CA GLY A 58 -11.14 19.03 -1.63
C GLY A 58 -9.65 19.35 -1.80
N GLU A 59 -8.93 19.67 -0.72
CA GLU A 59 -7.51 19.98 -0.76
C GLU A 59 -6.65 18.73 -0.50
N LEU A 60 -5.53 18.63 -1.20
CA LEU A 60 -4.58 17.52 -1.04
C LEU A 60 -3.86 17.65 0.30
N VAL A 61 -4.03 16.65 1.16
CA VAL A 61 -3.24 16.50 2.40
C VAL A 61 -1.90 15.83 2.09
N GLY A 62 -1.92 14.83 1.20
CA GLY A 62 -0.72 14.10 0.77
C GLY A 62 -1.02 12.66 0.39
N PRO A 63 0.01 11.83 0.16
CA PRO A 63 -0.15 10.40 -0.08
C PRO A 63 -0.87 9.71 1.08
N ALA A 64 -1.75 8.74 0.78
CA ALA A 64 -2.55 8.05 1.78
C ALA A 64 -1.69 7.22 2.76
N ALA A 65 -0.56 6.69 2.29
CA ALA A 65 0.45 6.00 3.11
C ALA A 65 1.51 6.95 3.71
N GLY A 66 1.31 8.27 3.60
CA GLY A 66 2.22 9.29 4.11
C GLY A 66 1.97 9.69 5.57
N THR A 67 2.95 10.37 6.16
CA THR A 67 2.87 10.86 7.55
C THR A 67 1.77 11.89 7.77
N ALA A 68 1.46 12.71 6.77
CA ALA A 68 0.38 13.69 6.83
C ALA A 68 -0.99 13.01 6.99
N ALA A 69 -1.24 11.92 6.25
CA ALA A 69 -2.45 11.12 6.41
C ALA A 69 -2.51 10.43 7.78
N ALA A 70 -1.38 9.89 8.26
CA ALA A 70 -1.30 9.31 9.61
C ALA A 70 -1.61 10.34 10.71
N ALA A 71 -1.13 11.59 10.57
CA ALA A 71 -1.42 12.68 11.50
C ALA A 71 -2.91 13.08 11.52
N ARG A 72 -3.68 12.74 10.48
CA ARG A 72 -5.14 12.88 10.40
C ARG A 72 -5.91 11.67 10.93
N GLY A 73 -5.19 10.69 11.48
CA GLY A 73 -5.78 9.45 11.97
C GLY A 73 -6.24 8.55 10.83
N VAL A 74 -5.58 8.57 9.67
CA VAL A 74 -5.85 7.63 8.58
C VAL A 74 -4.72 6.61 8.49
N THR A 75 -5.08 5.33 8.52
CA THR A 75 -4.15 4.24 8.21
C THR A 75 -4.26 3.84 6.76
N ALA A 76 -3.13 3.58 6.11
CA ALA A 76 -3.07 2.95 4.81
C ALA A 76 -1.99 1.87 4.85
N VAL A 77 -2.41 0.61 4.76
CA VAL A 77 -1.53 -0.54 4.89
C VAL A 77 -1.45 -1.26 3.55
N PRO A 78 -0.25 -1.49 2.99
CA PRO A 78 -0.13 -2.25 1.74
C PRO A 78 -0.61 -3.69 1.93
N VAL A 79 -1.31 -4.20 0.92
CA VAL A 79 -1.87 -5.56 0.93
C VAL A 79 -1.54 -6.28 -0.36
N VAL A 80 -1.20 -7.56 -0.25
CA VAL A 80 -0.93 -8.40 -1.42
C VAL A 80 -2.19 -9.16 -1.79
N ALA A 81 -2.77 -8.89 -2.95
CA ALA A 81 -3.89 -9.63 -3.51
C ALA A 81 -3.39 -10.84 -4.34
N PRO A 82 -4.12 -11.97 -4.34
CA PRO A 82 -5.36 -12.23 -3.61
C PRO A 82 -5.16 -12.64 -2.14
N PHE A 83 -3.91 -12.81 -1.70
CA PHE A 83 -3.52 -13.37 -0.40
C PHE A 83 -4.09 -12.62 0.81
N CYS A 84 -4.40 -11.34 0.65
CA CYS A 84 -5.05 -10.51 1.67
C CYS A 84 -6.51 -10.88 1.95
N ARG A 85 -7.13 -11.72 1.11
CA ARG A 85 -8.49 -12.27 1.30
C ARG A 85 -8.50 -13.79 1.42
N PHE A 86 -7.65 -14.46 0.64
CA PHE A 86 -7.53 -15.91 0.64
C PHE A 86 -6.08 -16.30 0.38
N LEU A 87 -5.46 -16.93 1.37
CA LEU A 87 -4.09 -17.41 1.29
C LEU A 87 -4.08 -18.93 1.44
N PRO A 88 -4.05 -19.69 0.34
CA PRO A 88 -3.90 -21.12 0.42
C PRO A 88 -2.50 -21.43 0.95
N GLY A 89 -2.39 -22.51 1.73
CA GLY A 89 -1.17 -22.78 2.46
C GLY A 89 0.06 -23.02 1.58
N PHE A 90 -0.11 -23.52 0.35
CA PHE A 90 1.01 -23.74 -0.58
C PHE A 90 1.60 -22.42 -1.12
N ASP A 91 0.86 -21.30 -1.04
CA ASP A 91 1.31 -19.97 -1.48
C ASP A 91 1.94 -19.14 -0.35
N LEU A 92 2.07 -19.68 0.88
CA LEU A 92 2.61 -18.95 2.04
C LEU A 92 3.97 -18.29 1.76
N ALA A 93 4.89 -19.03 1.12
CA ALA A 93 6.23 -18.53 0.82
C ALA A 93 6.20 -17.36 -0.18
N LEU A 94 5.38 -17.48 -1.24
CA LEU A 94 5.21 -16.45 -2.25
C LEU A 94 4.56 -15.20 -1.64
N ALA A 95 3.46 -15.38 -0.89
CA ALA A 95 2.76 -14.29 -0.22
C ALA A 95 3.67 -13.55 0.78
N ALA A 96 4.52 -14.27 1.52
CA ALA A 96 5.50 -13.68 2.43
C ALA A 96 6.57 -12.88 1.67
N ALA A 97 7.09 -13.42 0.56
CA ALA A 97 8.10 -12.73 -0.24
C ALA A 97 7.55 -11.43 -0.86
N LEU A 98 6.35 -11.49 -1.45
CA LEU A 98 5.67 -10.30 -1.99
C LEU A 98 5.34 -9.30 -0.88
N GLY A 99 4.90 -9.77 0.28
CA GLY A 99 4.63 -8.92 1.43
C GLY A 99 5.86 -8.11 1.87
N ARG A 100 7.03 -8.76 1.94
CA ARG A 100 8.30 -8.06 2.21
C ARG A 100 8.64 -7.04 1.12
N LEU A 101 8.43 -7.39 -0.15
CA LEU A 101 8.73 -6.50 -1.28
C LEU A 101 7.92 -5.19 -1.23
N VAL A 102 6.65 -5.27 -0.84
CA VAL A 102 5.75 -4.10 -0.80
C VAL A 102 5.62 -3.47 0.60
N GLY A 103 6.33 -3.99 1.60
CA GLY A 103 6.24 -3.53 2.98
C GLY A 103 4.90 -3.85 3.68
N ALA A 104 4.19 -4.90 3.25
CA ALA A 104 2.98 -5.37 3.90
C ALA A 104 3.28 -6.00 5.28
N PRO A 105 2.30 -5.97 6.22
CA PRO A 105 2.45 -6.67 7.49
C PRO A 105 2.76 -8.15 7.29
N ALA A 106 3.51 -8.72 8.24
CA ALA A 106 3.82 -10.14 8.24
C ALA A 106 2.52 -10.97 8.27
N LEU A 107 2.53 -12.08 7.52
CA LEU A 107 1.41 -13.01 7.52
C LEU A 107 1.24 -13.64 8.91
N PRO A 108 -0.01 -13.88 9.35
CA PRO A 108 -0.23 -14.60 10.60
C PRO A 108 0.33 -16.03 10.48
N ALA A 109 0.77 -16.58 11.62
CA ALA A 109 1.20 -17.96 11.66
C ALA A 109 0.06 -18.89 11.21
N PRO A 110 0.34 -19.95 10.44
CA PRO A 110 -0.68 -20.92 10.05
C PRO A 110 -1.35 -21.52 11.30
N PRO A 111 -2.68 -21.72 11.28
CA PRO A 111 -3.40 -22.28 12.43
C PRO A 111 -3.00 -23.75 12.69
N TRP A 112 -2.50 -24.47 11.68
CA TRP A 112 -2.02 -25.84 11.79
C TRP A 112 -0.52 -25.92 11.61
N LYS A 113 0.16 -26.28 12.69
CA LYS A 113 1.60 -26.52 12.70
C LYS A 113 1.90 -27.78 11.89
N HIS A 114 2.93 -27.75 11.04
CA HIS A 114 3.48 -28.90 10.30
C HIS A 114 2.66 -29.49 9.14
N HIS A 115 1.48 -28.96 8.80
CA HIS A 115 0.72 -29.48 7.65
C HIS A 115 1.27 -29.01 6.29
N ILE A 116 2.10 -27.96 6.30
CA ILE A 116 2.89 -27.50 5.16
C ILE A 116 4.27 -27.17 5.71
N ILE A 117 5.28 -27.93 5.29
CA ILE A 117 6.66 -27.63 5.61
C ILE A 117 7.06 -26.46 4.70
N ALA A 118 7.01 -25.24 5.25
CA ALA A 118 7.64 -24.11 4.58
C ALA A 118 9.14 -24.42 4.47
N ALA A 119 9.67 -24.48 3.25
CA ALA A 119 11.10 -24.63 3.03
C ALA A 119 11.82 -23.51 3.79
N GLN A 120 12.72 -23.90 4.67
CA GLN A 120 13.58 -22.97 5.40
C GLN A 120 14.43 -22.22 4.37
N ALA A 121 14.35 -20.89 4.37
CA ALA A 121 15.23 -20.01 3.63
C ALA A 121 16.50 -19.73 4.43
#